data_AF-A0A958FKN9-F1
#
_entry.id   AF-A0A958FKN9-F1
#
_cell.length_a   1.000
_cell.length_b   1.000
_cell.length_c   1.000
_cell.angle_alpha   90.00
_cell.angle_beta   90.00
_cell.angle_gamma   90.00
#
_symmetry.space_group_name_H-M   'P 1'
#
loop_
_entity.id
_entity.type
_entity.pdbx_description
1 polymer ?
#
loop_
_entity_poly.entity_id
_entity_poly.type
_entity_poly.pdbx_seq_one_letter_code
_entity_poly.pdbx_strand_id
1 'polypeptide(L)'
;IYWHMVSKLLLAVQDTFYRALDAQADPAMLEALKAHYYEIRAGIGIHKSPELYGAFTTDAYSHTPENSGAQQPGMTGQVKEDILSRFGEFGVVVRGSKIQFHPALLKPAEFLSKPQVFEYYDVHNAQQSLALNPAMLAFTICQVPVVVQLGKENKVLVTLQAGGEIETEGLEIEAALSKSIFNRDGTVAKVEVRIASHAQ
;
A
#
# COMPACT_ATOMS: atom_id res chain seq x y z
N ILE A 1 24.52 7.04 7.28
CA ILE A 1 23.08 7.22 6.94
C ILE A 1 22.24 6.85 8.15
N TYR A 2 21.29 7.71 8.58
CA TYR A 2 20.34 7.40 9.65
C TYR A 2 18.97 7.14 9.04
N TRP A 3 18.52 5.88 9.04
CA TRP A 3 17.45 5.43 8.14
C TRP A 3 16.09 5.99 8.47
N HIS A 4 15.79 6.24 9.75
CA HIS A 4 14.51 6.85 10.15
C HIS A 4 14.29 8.21 9.47
N MET A 5 15.33 9.04 9.32
CA MET A 5 15.19 10.34 8.67
C MET A 5 15.00 10.21 7.15
N VAL A 6 15.58 9.18 6.53
CA VAL A 6 15.38 8.87 5.11
C VAL A 6 13.94 8.41 4.86
N SER A 7 13.37 7.57 5.73
CA SER A 7 11.96 7.17 5.60
C SER A 7 10.98 8.32 5.88
N LYS A 8 11.33 9.28 6.74
CA LYS A 8 10.58 10.54 6.87
C LYS A 8 10.60 11.36 5.58
N LEU A 9 11.76 11.44 4.92
CA LEU A 9 11.89 12.09 3.62
C LEU A 9 11.04 11.38 2.56
N LEU A 10 11.06 10.05 2.52
CA LEU A 10 10.23 9.25 1.63
C LEU A 10 8.73 9.59 1.79
N LEU A 11 8.25 9.57 3.04
CA LEU A 11 6.86 9.91 3.35
C LEU A 11 6.51 11.36 2.99
N ALA A 12 7.41 12.31 3.24
CA ALA A 12 7.21 13.71 2.89
C ALA A 12 7.14 13.94 1.37
N VAL A 13 7.98 13.25 0.59
CA VAL A 13 7.94 13.29 -0.87
C VAL A 13 6.65 12.65 -1.39
N GLN A 14 6.17 11.56 -0.78
CA GLN A 14 4.89 10.95 -1.11
C GLN A 14 3.71 11.91 -0.88
N ASP A 15 3.63 12.55 0.30
CA ASP A 15 2.58 13.53 0.59
C ASP A 15 2.64 14.71 -0.40
N THR A 16 3.86 15.17 -0.73
CA THR A 16 4.07 16.22 -1.73
C THR A 16 3.55 15.80 -3.11
N PHE A 17 3.83 14.56 -3.54
CA PHE A 17 3.31 14.00 -4.79
C PHE A 17 1.78 14.00 -4.81
N TYR A 18 1.13 13.50 -3.75
CA TYR A 18 -0.33 13.44 -3.69
C TYR A 18 -0.99 14.82 -3.63
N ARG A 19 -0.38 15.80 -2.95
CA ARG A 19 -0.85 17.20 -2.97
C ARG A 19 -0.75 17.82 -4.36
N ALA A 20 0.36 17.57 -5.06
CA ALA A 20 0.54 18.03 -6.44
C ALA A 20 -0.47 17.37 -7.39
N LEU A 21 -0.73 16.07 -7.21
CA LEU A 21 -1.72 15.33 -7.97
C LEU A 21 -3.13 15.89 -7.77
N ASP A 22 -3.54 16.11 -6.51
CA ASP A 22 -4.83 16.70 -6.17
C ASP A 22 -4.98 18.14 -6.71
N ALA A 23 -3.88 18.90 -6.76
CA ALA A 23 -3.83 20.24 -7.33
C ALA A 23 -3.76 20.26 -8.87
N GLN A 24 -3.83 19.10 -9.53
CA GLN A 24 -3.69 18.96 -10.99
C GLN A 24 -2.43 19.65 -11.53
N ALA A 25 -1.31 19.50 -10.80
CA ALA A 25 -0.03 20.06 -11.21
C ALA A 25 0.44 19.50 -12.57
N ASP A 26 1.39 20.20 -13.17
CA ASP A 26 1.97 19.83 -14.46
C ASP A 26 2.49 18.36 -14.48
N PRO A 27 2.21 17.57 -15.55
CA PRO A 27 2.63 16.18 -15.63
C PRO A 27 4.14 15.95 -15.48
N ALA A 28 4.99 16.86 -15.98
CA ALA A 28 6.44 16.70 -15.83
C ALA A 28 6.88 16.89 -14.37
N MET A 29 6.21 17.76 -13.61
CA MET A 29 6.42 17.90 -12.18
C MET A 29 5.99 16.65 -11.41
N LEU A 30 4.84 16.05 -11.75
CA LEU A 30 4.38 14.81 -11.12
C LEU A 30 5.35 13.66 -11.36
N GLU A 31 5.85 13.50 -12.59
CA GLU A 31 6.84 12.48 -12.91
C GLU A 31 8.18 12.72 -12.19
N ALA A 32 8.62 13.97 -12.05
CA ALA A 32 9.83 14.29 -11.28
C ALA A 32 9.67 13.94 -9.77
N LEU A 33 8.54 14.28 -9.16
CA LEU A 33 8.24 13.91 -7.76
C LEU A 33 8.18 12.40 -7.56
N LYS A 34 7.55 11.69 -8.51
CA LYS A 34 7.47 10.23 -8.54
C LYS A 34 8.84 9.58 -8.71
N ALA A 35 9.72 10.14 -9.55
CA ALA A 35 11.09 9.68 -9.71
C ALA A 35 11.88 9.81 -8.40
N HIS A 36 11.82 10.98 -7.73
CA HIS A 36 12.44 11.16 -6.43
C HIS A 36 11.91 10.20 -5.38
N TYR A 37 10.59 9.99 -5.32
CA TYR A 37 9.98 9.01 -4.42
C TYR A 37 10.61 7.62 -4.59
N TYR A 38 10.68 7.12 -5.83
CA TYR A 38 11.23 5.79 -6.09
C TYR A 38 12.74 5.69 -5.91
N GLU A 39 13.50 6.75 -6.17
CA GLU A 39 14.93 6.80 -5.91
C GLU A 39 15.22 6.69 -4.39
N ILE A 40 14.50 7.47 -3.57
CA ILE A 40 14.61 7.40 -2.11
C ILE A 40 14.24 5.99 -1.62
N ARG A 41 13.14 5.43 -2.12
CA ARG A 41 12.67 4.07 -1.78
C ARG A 41 13.71 3.01 -2.15
N ALA A 42 14.34 3.12 -3.32
CA ALA A 42 15.43 2.23 -3.72
C ALA A 42 16.65 2.37 -2.78
N GLY A 43 16.90 3.59 -2.30
CA GLY A 43 17.93 3.90 -1.31
C GLY A 43 17.75 3.18 0.03
N ILE A 44 16.51 3.01 0.52
CA ILE A 44 16.19 2.26 1.76
C ILE A 44 16.75 0.84 1.73
N GLY A 45 16.74 0.20 0.55
CA GLY A 45 17.65 -0.93 0.29
C GLY A 45 17.07 -2.33 0.38
N ILE A 46 15.74 -2.51 0.40
CA ILE A 46 15.10 -3.84 0.41
C ILE A 46 15.55 -4.76 -0.76
N HIS A 47 15.93 -4.16 -1.89
CA HIS A 47 16.40 -4.85 -3.11
C HIS A 47 17.93 -4.81 -3.31
N LYS A 48 18.70 -4.34 -2.33
CA LYS A 48 20.18 -4.40 -2.40
C LYS A 48 20.66 -5.85 -2.23
N SER A 49 21.91 -6.13 -2.60
CA SER A 49 22.53 -7.39 -2.21
C SER A 49 22.76 -7.41 -0.68
N PRO A 50 22.71 -8.58 -0.02
CA PRO A 50 23.04 -8.69 1.40
C PRO A 50 24.44 -8.18 1.72
N GLU A 51 25.40 -8.32 0.80
CA GLU A 51 26.77 -7.79 0.94
C GLU A 51 26.78 -6.25 1.00
N LEU A 52 26.06 -5.58 0.08
CA LEU A 52 25.98 -4.12 0.05
C LEU A 52 25.19 -3.57 1.23
N TYR A 53 24.14 -4.27 1.66
CA TYR A 53 23.33 -3.87 2.81
C TYR A 53 24.05 -4.16 4.15
N GLY A 54 24.81 -5.25 4.18
CA GLY A 54 25.54 -5.77 5.33
C GLY A 54 24.67 -6.54 6.34
N ALA A 55 23.48 -6.98 5.93
CA ALA A 55 22.53 -7.75 6.72
C ALA A 55 21.39 -8.33 5.83
N PHE A 56 20.38 -8.97 6.43
CA PHE A 56 19.13 -9.30 5.74
C PHE A 56 18.38 -8.02 5.38
N THR A 57 18.08 -7.83 4.10
CA THR A 57 17.51 -6.57 3.56
C THR A 57 16.04 -6.33 3.93
N THR A 58 15.37 -7.37 4.43
CA THR A 58 14.00 -7.29 4.93
C THR A 58 13.91 -6.80 6.37
N ASP A 59 15.04 -6.80 7.10
CA ASP A 59 15.11 -6.37 8.49
C ASP A 59 15.45 -4.88 8.55
N ALA A 60 14.76 -4.14 9.43
CA ALA A 60 15.04 -2.73 9.62
C ALA A 60 16.24 -2.52 10.56
N TYR A 61 17.04 -1.49 10.27
CA TYR A 61 18.22 -1.11 11.04
C TYR A 61 18.24 0.40 11.25
N SER A 62 18.83 0.88 12.35
CA SER A 62 18.78 2.30 12.69
C SER A 62 19.67 3.15 11.79
N HIS A 63 20.89 2.69 11.49
CA HIS A 63 21.86 3.44 10.71
C HIS A 63 22.85 2.54 9.95
N THR A 64 23.47 3.10 8.91
CA THR A 64 24.60 2.50 8.18
C THR A 64 25.76 3.51 8.19
N PRO A 65 26.84 3.26 8.95
CA PRO A 65 28.08 4.05 8.92
C PRO A 65 28.77 3.98 7.56
N GLU A 66 29.79 4.82 7.36
CA GLU A 66 30.56 4.87 6.10
C GLU A 66 31.29 3.56 5.79
N ASN A 67 31.91 2.94 6.81
CA ASN A 67 32.81 1.79 6.64
C ASN A 67 32.22 0.46 7.14
N SER A 68 30.90 0.35 7.26
CA SER A 68 30.25 -0.88 7.72
C SER A 68 28.85 -1.07 7.15
N GLY A 69 28.33 -2.28 7.25
CA GLY A 69 26.93 -2.62 6.97
C GLY A 69 25.94 -1.98 7.93
N ALA A 70 24.66 -2.30 7.75
CA ALA A 70 23.56 -1.86 8.60
C ALA A 70 23.75 -2.24 10.09
N GLN A 71 23.42 -1.31 10.99
CA GLN A 71 23.66 -1.41 12.44
C GLN A 71 22.38 -1.15 13.26
N GLN A 72 22.32 -1.74 14.46
CA GLN A 72 21.20 -1.63 15.41
C GLN A 72 19.85 -2.16 14.85
N PRO A 73 19.64 -3.48 14.87
CA PRO A 73 18.47 -4.12 14.27
C PRO A 73 17.16 -3.85 15.02
N GLY A 74 16.06 -3.91 14.28
CA GLY A 74 14.71 -4.10 14.81
C GLY A 74 13.98 -2.80 15.10
N MET A 75 13.97 -2.38 16.37
CA MET A 75 13.03 -1.40 16.92
C MET A 75 13.37 0.07 16.59
N THR A 76 13.64 0.38 15.32
CA THR A 76 13.84 1.73 14.80
C THR A 76 12.51 2.39 14.44
N GLY A 77 12.38 3.70 14.64
CA GLY A 77 11.22 4.48 14.21
C GLY A 77 11.02 4.51 12.69
N GLN A 78 12.00 4.04 11.91
CA GLN A 78 11.90 3.87 10.46
C GLN A 78 10.63 3.10 10.05
N VAL A 79 10.34 1.99 10.74
CA VAL A 79 9.28 1.05 10.35
C VAL A 79 7.90 1.72 10.31
N LYS A 80 7.63 2.69 11.18
CA LYS A 80 6.33 3.37 11.22
C LYS A 80 6.13 4.29 10.02
N GLU A 81 7.20 4.91 9.52
CA GLU A 81 7.14 5.76 8.33
C GLU A 81 6.99 4.91 7.06
N ASP A 82 7.66 3.76 7.01
CA ASP A 82 7.59 2.81 5.88
C ASP A 82 6.21 2.17 5.78
N ILE A 83 5.55 1.85 6.92
CA ILE A 83 4.15 1.38 6.95
C ILE A 83 3.20 2.43 6.37
N LEU A 84 3.32 3.69 6.80
CA LEU A 84 2.50 4.79 6.27
C LEU A 84 2.73 4.98 4.77
N SER A 85 4.00 4.98 4.36
CA SER A 85 4.37 5.09 2.94
C SER A 85 3.77 3.96 2.12
N ARG A 86 3.74 2.73 2.66
CA ARG A 86 3.17 1.58 1.96
C ARG A 86 1.65 1.68 1.78
N PHE A 87 0.92 2.16 2.78
CA PHE A 87 -0.52 2.46 2.60
C PHE A 87 -0.75 3.56 1.57
N GLY A 88 0.12 4.57 1.53
CA GLY A 88 0.13 5.58 0.49
C GLY A 88 0.38 5.00 -0.90
N GLU A 89 1.31 4.04 -1.07
CA GLU A 89 1.54 3.35 -2.35
C GLU A 89 0.31 2.57 -2.84
N PHE A 90 -0.37 1.88 -1.92
CA PHE A 90 -1.66 1.24 -2.22
C PHE A 90 -2.78 2.25 -2.53
N GLY A 91 -2.55 3.54 -2.30
CA GLY A 91 -3.50 4.60 -2.54
C GLY A 91 -4.58 4.71 -1.47
N VAL A 92 -4.41 4.12 -0.29
CA VAL A 92 -5.44 4.14 0.76
C VAL A 92 -5.49 5.52 1.39
N VAL A 93 -6.62 6.21 1.22
CA VAL A 93 -6.86 7.55 1.75
C VAL A 93 -8.17 7.56 2.51
N VAL A 94 -8.22 8.26 3.64
CA VAL A 94 -9.47 8.49 4.39
C VAL A 94 -9.86 9.96 4.28
N ARG A 95 -10.98 10.24 3.62
CA ARG A 95 -11.53 11.60 3.42
C ARG A 95 -13.04 11.56 3.60
N GLY A 96 -13.60 12.53 4.33
CA GLY A 96 -15.05 12.63 4.54
C GLY A 96 -15.69 11.35 5.12
N SER A 97 -15.00 10.65 6.02
CA SER A 97 -15.42 9.36 6.59
C SER A 97 -15.54 8.19 5.60
N LYS A 98 -15.01 8.35 4.39
CA LYS A 98 -14.92 7.30 3.36
C LYS A 98 -13.48 6.81 3.23
N ILE A 99 -13.31 5.51 2.97
CA ILE A 99 -12.07 4.94 2.46
C ILE A 99 -12.07 5.13 0.95
N GLN A 100 -11.00 5.70 0.41
CA GLN A 100 -10.80 5.95 -1.01
C GLN A 100 -9.49 5.29 -1.46
N PHE A 101 -9.43 4.92 -2.74
CA PHE A 101 -8.26 4.28 -3.35
C PHE A 101 -7.70 5.13 -4.49
N HIS A 102 -6.54 5.75 -4.29
CA HIS A 102 -5.80 6.56 -5.28
C HIS A 102 -4.41 5.94 -5.57
N PRO A 103 -4.33 4.80 -6.28
CA PRO A 103 -3.11 4.00 -6.43
C PRO A 103 -2.12 4.56 -7.47
N ALA A 104 -1.87 5.87 -7.47
CA ALA A 104 -1.01 6.55 -8.44
C ALA A 104 0.49 6.20 -8.33
N LEU A 105 0.92 5.69 -7.17
CA LEU A 105 2.27 5.18 -6.91
C LEU A 105 2.34 3.64 -6.88
N LEU A 106 1.26 2.92 -7.22
CA LEU A 106 1.29 1.47 -7.28
C LEU A 106 1.93 1.02 -8.61
N LYS A 107 2.98 0.21 -8.56
CA LYS A 107 3.65 -0.27 -9.77
C LYS A 107 2.93 -1.49 -10.37
N PRO A 108 2.79 -1.58 -11.70
CA PRO A 108 2.25 -2.78 -12.36
C PRO A 108 3.00 -4.08 -12.02
N ALA A 109 4.31 -3.99 -11.75
CA ALA A 109 5.14 -5.13 -11.37
C ALA A 109 4.81 -5.74 -9.99
N GLU A 110 3.95 -5.09 -9.19
CA GLU A 110 3.51 -5.61 -7.89
C GLU A 110 2.30 -6.54 -7.99
N PHE A 111 1.65 -6.60 -9.15
CA PHE A 111 0.57 -7.55 -9.38
C PHE A 111 1.13 -8.94 -9.68
N LEU A 112 0.40 -9.97 -9.26
CA LEU A 112 0.81 -11.36 -9.44
C LEU A 112 0.91 -11.75 -10.91
N SER A 113 1.98 -12.46 -11.27
CA SER A 113 2.14 -13.08 -12.59
C SER A 113 1.59 -14.50 -12.68
N LYS A 114 1.31 -15.14 -11.53
CA LYS A 114 0.79 -16.50 -11.41
C LYS A 114 -0.18 -16.59 -10.23
N PRO A 115 -1.12 -17.56 -10.22
CA PRO A 115 -2.01 -17.75 -9.09
C PRO A 115 -1.26 -17.94 -7.76
N GLN A 116 -1.79 -17.39 -6.68
CA GLN A 116 -1.28 -17.57 -5.32
C GLN A 116 -2.43 -17.64 -4.31
N VAL A 117 -2.15 -18.11 -3.10
CA VAL A 117 -3.09 -18.09 -1.99
C VAL A 117 -2.66 -17.00 -1.01
N PHE A 118 -3.57 -16.10 -0.69
CA PHE A 118 -3.40 -15.08 0.34
C PHE A 118 -3.97 -15.59 1.66
N GLU A 119 -3.08 -15.98 2.56
CA GLU A 119 -3.40 -16.38 3.93
C GLU A 119 -3.47 -15.14 4.83
N TYR A 120 -4.52 -15.01 5.62
CA TYR A 120 -4.71 -13.89 6.55
C TYR A 120 -5.53 -14.34 7.77
N TYR A 121 -5.62 -13.47 8.77
CA TYR A 121 -6.53 -13.65 9.90
C TYR A 121 -7.64 -12.63 9.78
N ASP A 122 -8.90 -13.02 10.00
CA ASP A 122 -10.05 -12.11 10.04
C ASP A 122 -10.19 -11.38 11.40
N VAL A 123 -11.17 -10.47 11.50
CA VAL A 123 -11.41 -9.68 12.74
C VAL A 123 -11.73 -10.52 13.98
N HIS A 124 -12.08 -11.80 13.80
CA HIS A 124 -12.32 -12.77 14.87
C HIS A 124 -11.09 -13.64 15.16
N ASN A 125 -9.94 -13.30 14.58
CA ASN A 125 -8.68 -14.02 14.68
C ASN A 125 -8.76 -15.47 14.15
N ALA A 126 -9.68 -15.74 13.23
CA ALA A 126 -9.73 -17.00 12.51
C ALA A 126 -8.86 -16.91 11.26
N GLN A 127 -8.08 -17.98 11.01
CA GLN A 127 -7.28 -18.08 9.79
C GLN A 127 -8.22 -18.30 8.60
N GLN A 128 -7.98 -17.53 7.54
CA GLN A 128 -8.73 -17.54 6.30
C GLN A 128 -7.75 -17.55 5.13
N SER A 129 -8.24 -17.97 3.96
CA SER A 129 -7.45 -17.94 2.72
C SER A 129 -8.28 -17.44 1.55
N LEU A 130 -7.61 -16.76 0.61
CA LEU A 130 -8.19 -16.28 -0.64
C LEU A 130 -7.33 -16.72 -1.82
N ALA A 131 -7.95 -17.33 -2.82
CA ALA A 131 -7.28 -17.59 -4.09
C ALA A 131 -7.17 -16.28 -4.88
N LEU A 132 -5.94 -15.92 -5.25
CA LEU A 132 -5.62 -14.78 -6.09
C LEU A 132 -5.21 -15.26 -7.49
N ASN A 133 -5.81 -14.67 -8.51
CA ASN A 133 -5.45 -14.91 -9.90
C ASN A 133 -4.30 -13.99 -10.34
N PRO A 134 -3.66 -14.25 -11.49
CA PRO A 134 -2.77 -13.27 -12.11
C PRO A 134 -3.46 -11.90 -12.27
N ALA A 135 -2.66 -10.83 -12.27
CA ALA A 135 -3.11 -9.44 -12.27
C ALA A 135 -3.91 -9.00 -11.02
N MET A 136 -3.78 -9.74 -9.91
CA MET A 136 -4.29 -9.36 -8.60
C MET A 136 -3.17 -9.06 -7.60
N LEU A 137 -3.49 -8.27 -6.60
CA LEU A 137 -2.70 -7.95 -5.40
C LEU A 137 -3.67 -8.01 -4.21
N ALA A 138 -3.20 -8.44 -3.04
CA ALA A 138 -4.01 -8.35 -1.82
C ALA A 138 -3.23 -7.78 -0.64
N PHE A 139 -3.95 -7.09 0.24
CA PHE A 139 -3.49 -6.61 1.55
C PHE A 139 -4.68 -6.53 2.50
N THR A 140 -4.49 -5.99 3.71
CA THR A 140 -5.61 -5.76 4.63
C THR A 140 -5.67 -4.31 5.11
N ILE A 141 -6.88 -3.83 5.38
CA ILE A 141 -7.15 -2.57 6.09
C ILE A 141 -8.02 -2.94 7.27
N CYS A 142 -7.59 -2.59 8.49
CA CYS A 142 -8.32 -2.95 9.71
C CYS A 142 -8.67 -4.45 9.77
N GLN A 143 -7.80 -5.31 9.22
CA GLN A 143 -7.96 -6.76 9.12
C GLN A 143 -9.06 -7.25 8.14
N VAL A 144 -9.68 -6.36 7.37
CA VAL A 144 -10.52 -6.73 6.23
C VAL A 144 -9.62 -6.91 5.00
N PRO A 145 -9.71 -8.05 4.28
CA PRO A 145 -8.94 -8.26 3.06
C PRO A 145 -9.41 -7.35 1.93
N VAL A 146 -8.45 -6.68 1.30
CA VAL A 146 -8.63 -5.85 0.11
C VAL A 146 -7.90 -6.52 -1.05
N VAL A 147 -8.63 -6.87 -2.10
CA VAL A 147 -8.08 -7.41 -3.35
C VAL A 147 -8.14 -6.33 -4.42
N VAL A 148 -6.98 -5.98 -4.97
CA VAL A 148 -6.85 -5.01 -6.06
C VAL A 148 -6.63 -5.76 -7.36
N GLN A 149 -7.38 -5.39 -8.41
CA GLN A 149 -7.26 -5.97 -9.74
C GLN A 149 -7.33 -4.89 -10.82
N LEU A 150 -6.64 -5.12 -11.93
CA LEU A 150 -6.76 -4.27 -13.12
C LEU A 150 -8.04 -4.62 -13.89
N GLY A 151 -8.70 -3.62 -14.46
CA GLY A 151 -9.91 -3.83 -15.27
C GLY A 151 -10.21 -2.67 -16.21
N LYS A 152 -11.41 -2.68 -16.79
CA LYS A 152 -11.85 -1.66 -17.77
C LYS A 152 -12.36 -0.37 -17.12
N GLU A 153 -12.83 -0.46 -15.89
CA GLU A 153 -13.52 0.62 -15.19
C GLU A 153 -13.10 0.64 -13.72
N ASN A 154 -13.18 1.83 -13.12
CA ASN A 154 -12.96 2.02 -11.69
C ASN A 154 -14.19 1.56 -10.92
N LYS A 155 -13.99 0.65 -9.98
CA LYS A 155 -15.10 0.03 -9.26
C LYS A 155 -14.68 -0.50 -7.90
N VAL A 156 -15.58 -0.42 -6.93
CA VAL A 156 -15.43 -1.08 -5.63
C VAL A 156 -16.60 -2.03 -5.42
N LEU A 157 -16.29 -3.26 -5.00
CA LEU A 157 -17.25 -4.27 -4.61
C LEU A 157 -16.98 -4.67 -3.16
N VAL A 158 -17.97 -4.50 -2.29
CA VAL A 158 -17.89 -4.86 -0.88
C VAL A 158 -18.75 -6.10 -0.64
N THR A 159 -18.13 -7.20 -0.23
CA THR A 159 -18.84 -8.41 0.19
C THR A 159 -19.13 -8.33 1.68
N LEU A 160 -20.39 -8.54 2.06
CA LEU A 160 -20.83 -8.53 3.46
C LEU A 160 -20.72 -9.93 4.09
N GLN A 161 -20.48 -9.98 5.39
CA GLN A 161 -20.37 -11.25 6.13
C GLN A 161 -21.69 -12.03 6.19
N ALA A 162 -22.83 -11.34 6.19
CA ALA A 162 -24.15 -11.96 6.13
C ALA A 162 -24.51 -12.50 4.72
N GLY A 163 -23.59 -12.35 3.75
CA GLY A 163 -23.86 -12.55 2.33
C GLY A 163 -24.38 -11.28 1.66
N GLY A 164 -24.30 -11.27 0.33
CA GLY A 164 -24.63 -10.11 -0.49
C GLY A 164 -23.42 -9.22 -0.78
N GLU A 165 -23.56 -8.41 -1.82
CA GLU A 165 -22.52 -7.53 -2.34
C GLU A 165 -23.08 -6.13 -2.56
N ILE A 166 -22.28 -5.13 -2.20
CA ILE A 166 -22.58 -3.72 -2.46
C ILE A 166 -21.54 -3.23 -3.45
N GLU A 167 -22.03 -2.75 -4.58
CA GLU A 167 -21.22 -2.28 -5.69
C GLU A 167 -21.28 -0.76 -5.78
N THR A 168 -20.14 -0.12 -6.02
CA THR A 168 -20.03 1.34 -6.12
C THR A 168 -19.13 1.69 -7.31
N GLU A 169 -19.62 2.58 -8.17
CA GLU A 169 -18.81 3.16 -9.26
C GLU A 169 -17.72 4.06 -8.67
N GLY A 170 -16.54 4.04 -9.27
CA GLY A 170 -15.38 4.79 -8.75
C GLY A 170 -14.56 3.98 -7.76
N LEU A 171 -13.75 4.69 -6.95
CA LEU A 171 -12.72 4.09 -6.10
C LEU A 171 -12.94 4.44 -4.62
N GLU A 172 -14.18 4.40 -4.15
CA GLU A 172 -14.52 4.70 -2.77
C GLU A 172 -15.49 3.71 -2.13
N ILE A 173 -15.37 3.58 -0.81
CA ILE A 173 -16.29 2.84 0.05
C ILE A 173 -17.15 3.87 0.79
N GLU A 174 -18.47 3.71 0.73
CA GLU A 174 -19.40 4.60 1.40
C GLU A 174 -19.17 4.69 2.93
N ALA A 175 -19.58 5.81 3.52
CA ALA A 175 -19.19 6.17 4.89
C ALA A 175 -19.65 5.14 5.94
N ALA A 176 -20.82 4.53 5.75
CA ALA A 176 -21.34 3.51 6.64
C ALA A 176 -20.47 2.24 6.66
N LEU A 177 -20.06 1.75 5.49
CA LEU A 177 -19.20 0.58 5.35
C LEU A 177 -17.76 0.88 5.77
N SER A 178 -17.27 2.07 5.45
CA SER A 178 -15.95 2.54 5.93
C SER A 178 -15.90 2.56 7.46
N LYS A 179 -16.95 3.07 8.12
CA LYS A 179 -17.06 3.05 9.58
C LYS A 179 -17.07 1.63 10.15
N SER A 180 -17.75 0.69 9.51
CA SER A 180 -17.73 -0.73 9.91
C SER A 180 -16.31 -1.30 9.84
N ILE A 181 -15.58 -1.04 8.75
CA ILE A 181 -14.18 -1.46 8.59
C ILE A 181 -13.31 -0.86 9.70
N PHE A 182 -13.41 0.45 9.97
CA PHE A 182 -12.65 1.10 11.04
C PHE A 182 -12.94 0.51 12.42
N ASN A 183 -14.20 0.16 12.70
CA ASN A 183 -14.63 -0.41 13.96
C ASN A 183 -14.34 -1.91 14.10
N ARG A 184 -13.92 -2.58 13.00
CA ARG A 184 -13.65 -4.02 12.96
C ARG A 184 -14.84 -4.84 13.47
N ASP A 185 -16.06 -4.42 13.10
CA ASP A 185 -17.30 -5.02 13.61
C ASP A 185 -17.70 -6.33 12.90
N GLY A 186 -16.95 -6.73 11.86
CA GLY A 186 -17.18 -7.97 11.11
C GLY A 186 -18.31 -7.89 10.10
N THR A 187 -18.90 -6.72 9.84
CA THR A 187 -19.95 -6.58 8.82
C THR A 187 -19.40 -6.76 7.40
N VAL A 188 -18.19 -6.23 7.14
CA VAL A 188 -17.51 -6.35 5.85
C VAL A 188 -16.56 -7.54 5.85
N ALA A 189 -16.78 -8.49 4.94
CA ALA A 189 -15.97 -9.69 4.80
C ALA A 189 -14.76 -9.48 3.87
N LYS A 190 -14.96 -8.72 2.79
CA LYS A 190 -13.95 -8.50 1.74
C LYS A 190 -14.26 -7.22 0.95
N VAL A 191 -13.21 -6.56 0.49
CA VAL A 191 -13.30 -5.46 -0.48
C VAL A 191 -12.54 -5.85 -1.74
N GLU A 192 -13.15 -5.71 -2.90
CA GLU A 192 -12.48 -5.80 -4.20
C GLU A 192 -12.44 -4.42 -4.86
N VAL A 193 -11.26 -4.01 -5.28
CA VAL A 193 -11.02 -2.73 -5.95
C VAL A 193 -10.55 -3.02 -7.37
N ARG A 194 -11.36 -2.60 -8.35
CA ARG A 194 -10.99 -2.65 -9.76
C ARG A 194 -10.48 -1.29 -10.18
N ILE A 195 -9.24 -1.26 -10.66
CA ILE A 195 -8.61 -0.04 -11.17
C ILE A 195 -8.66 -0.10 -12.69
N ALA A 196 -9.20 0.94 -13.32
CA ALA A 196 -9.16 1.10 -14.76
C ALA A 196 -7.70 1.18 -15.21
N SER A 197 -7.26 0.20 -16.01
CA SER A 197 -5.97 0.27 -16.69
C SER A 197 -6.07 1.39 -17.73
N HIS A 198 -5.74 2.62 -17.34
CA HIS A 198 -5.40 3.64 -18.32
C HIS A 198 -4.12 3.10 -18.97
N ALA A 199 -4.14 2.97 -20.30
CA ALA A 199 -2.93 2.66 -21.05
C ALA A 199 -1.85 3.65 -20.59
N GLN A 200 -0.89 3.15 -19.79
CA GLN A 200 0.26 3.91 -19.33
C GLN A 200 1.11 4.32 -20.53
#